data_AF-A0A7K7ELN7-F1
#
_entry.id   AF-A0A7K7ELN7-F1
#
_cell.length_a   1.000
_cell.length_b   1.000
_cell.length_c   1.000
_cell.angle_alpha   90.00
_cell.angle_beta   90.00
_cell.angle_gamma   90.00
#
_symmetry.space_group_name_H-M   'P 1'
#
loop_
_entity.id
_entity.type
_entity.pdbx_description
1 polymer ?
#
loop_
_entity_poly.entity_id
_entity_poly.type
_entity_poly.pdbx_seq_one_letter_code
_entity_poly.pdbx_strand_id
1 'polypeptide(L)'
;LQKIKNDLERMLSAVQSKNNQLEEDLKREEQWYEEQKQTIDTLNKMEEEANTEVKQPAIERESDQLGKKILKLKTHRKELLRALGEFLDEHFPHPQEGEKTKNKKSPEDPAVELITLKEILEILINKLINTPHEPYVTIDESFWPPYIELLLRYGIALRHPEDPTMMRLQAFHT
;
A
#
# COMPACT_ATOMS: atom_id res chain seq x y z
N LEU A 1 -20.25 52.13 -72.69
CA LEU A 1 -21.41 51.20 -72.57
C LEU A 1 -20.98 49.73 -72.65
N GLN A 2 -20.25 49.28 -73.69
CA GLN A 2 -19.80 47.88 -73.82
C GLN A 2 -18.96 47.35 -72.63
N LYS A 3 -18.01 48.15 -72.13
CA LYS A 3 -17.13 47.78 -71.00
C LYS A 3 -17.92 47.52 -69.70
N ILE A 4 -18.85 48.42 -69.37
CA ILE A 4 -19.72 48.31 -68.18
C ILE A 4 -20.60 47.06 -68.27
N LYS A 5 -21.11 46.74 -69.47
CA LYS A 5 -21.88 45.51 -69.70
C LYS A 5 -21.04 44.27 -69.41
N ASN A 6 -19.82 44.20 -69.94
CA ASN A 6 -18.91 43.08 -69.72
C ASN A 6 -18.51 42.94 -68.24
N ASP A 7 -18.29 44.06 -67.55
CA ASP A 7 -17.94 44.07 -66.12
C ASP A 7 -19.12 43.58 -65.25
N LEU A 8 -20.34 44.01 -65.57
CA LEU A 8 -21.56 43.52 -64.91
C LEU A 8 -21.79 42.02 -65.14
N GLU A 9 -21.54 41.54 -66.36
CA GLU A 9 -21.71 40.12 -66.71
C GLU A 9 -20.69 39.24 -65.97
N ARG A 10 -19.45 39.71 -65.82
CA ARG A 10 -18.43 39.07 -64.97
C ARG A 10 -18.83 39.06 -63.50
N MET A 11 -19.35 40.18 -62.99
CA MET A 11 -19.84 40.25 -61.61
C MET A 11 -21.01 39.30 -61.37
N LEU A 12 -21.94 39.22 -62.31
CA LEU A 12 -23.10 38.33 -62.22
C LEU A 12 -22.67 36.85 -62.21
N SER A 13 -21.73 36.49 -63.08
CA SER A 13 -21.13 35.15 -63.10
C SER A 13 -20.41 34.82 -61.78
N ALA A 14 -19.66 35.77 -61.21
CA ALA A 14 -19.00 35.59 -59.93
C ALA A 14 -19.99 35.43 -58.76
N VAL A 15 -21.09 36.18 -58.76
CA VAL A 15 -22.15 36.06 -57.75
C VAL A 15 -22.86 34.72 -57.87
N GLN A 16 -23.22 34.28 -59.09
CA GLN A 16 -23.85 32.99 -59.31
C GLN A 16 -22.95 31.83 -58.89
N SER A 17 -21.66 31.87 -59.23
CA SER A 17 -20.69 30.86 -58.80
C SER A 17 -20.56 30.81 -57.27
N LYS A 18 -20.49 31.96 -56.60
CA LYS A 18 -20.48 32.01 -55.13
C LYS A 18 -21.77 31.47 -54.51
N ASN A 19 -22.92 31.77 -55.11
CA ASN A 19 -24.21 31.30 -54.61
C ASN A 19 -24.31 29.78 -54.69
N ASN A 20 -23.88 29.19 -55.82
CA ASN A 20 -23.84 27.74 -55.98
C ASN A 20 -22.88 27.09 -54.97
N GLN A 21 -21.70 27.69 -54.75
CA GLN A 21 -20.75 27.18 -53.76
C GLN A 21 -21.34 27.19 -52.35
N LEU A 22 -22.01 28.28 -51.95
CA LEU A 22 -22.65 28.39 -50.64
C LEU A 22 -23.76 27.36 -50.46
N GLU A 23 -24.51 27.04 -51.50
CA GLU A 23 -25.56 26.02 -51.47
C GLU A 23 -24.98 24.61 -51.28
N GLU A 24 -23.86 24.31 -51.95
CA GLU A 24 -23.12 23.07 -51.74
C GLU A 24 -22.51 22.99 -50.33
N ASP A 25 -21.94 24.09 -49.84
CA ASP A 25 -21.34 24.18 -48.50
C ASP A 25 -22.40 23.97 -47.43
N LEU A 26 -23.57 24.60 -47.57
CA LEU A 26 -24.71 24.44 -46.67
C LEU A 26 -25.16 22.98 -46.60
N LYS A 27 -25.31 22.32 -47.75
CA LYS A 27 -25.74 20.92 -47.81
C LYS A 27 -24.75 19.98 -47.12
N ARG A 28 -23.44 20.25 -47.24
CA ARG A 28 -22.41 19.46 -46.54
C ARG A 28 -22.46 19.68 -45.03
N GLU A 29 -22.67 20.91 -44.59
CA GLU A 29 -22.78 21.25 -43.17
C GLU A 29 -24.00 20.60 -42.52
N GLU A 30 -25.14 20.60 -43.21
CA GLU A 30 -26.37 19.93 -42.74
C GLU A 30 -26.16 18.41 -42.58
N GLN A 31 -25.48 17.78 -43.53
CA GLN A 31 -25.15 16.36 -43.42
C GLN A 31 -24.20 16.09 -42.24
N TRP A 32 -23.15 16.91 -42.09
CA TRP A 32 -22.19 16.80 -41.00
C TRP A 32 -22.85 16.93 -39.62
N TYR A 33 -23.81 17.85 -39.51
CA TYR A 33 -24.58 18.04 -38.28
C TYR A 33 -25.41 16.80 -37.91
N GLU A 34 -26.05 16.16 -38.88
CA GLU A 34 -26.83 14.94 -38.62
C GLU A 34 -25.93 13.76 -38.21
N GLU A 35 -24.75 13.62 -38.83
CA GLU A 35 -23.74 12.62 -38.46
C GLU A 35 -23.21 12.85 -37.02
N GLN A 36 -22.96 14.10 -36.64
CA GLN A 36 -22.58 14.47 -35.27
C GLN A 36 -23.66 14.08 -34.26
N LYS A 37 -24.93 14.36 -34.59
CA LYS A 37 -26.06 14.03 -33.72
C LYS A 37 -26.19 12.52 -33.51
N GLN A 38 -26.08 11.74 -34.58
CA GLN A 38 -26.08 10.27 -34.48
C GLN A 38 -24.91 9.76 -33.64
N THR A 39 -23.72 10.35 -33.80
CA THR A 39 -22.54 9.98 -33.00
C THR A 39 -22.81 10.22 -31.51
N ILE A 40 -23.33 11.39 -31.14
CA ILE A 40 -23.68 11.72 -29.76
C ILE A 40 -24.74 10.76 -29.21
N ASP A 41 -25.79 10.47 -29.98
CA ASP A 41 -26.85 9.56 -29.54
C ASP A 41 -26.33 8.13 -29.31
N THR A 42 -25.42 7.64 -30.17
CA THR A 42 -24.78 6.34 -29.97
C THR A 42 -23.87 6.32 -28.75
N LEU A 43 -23.11 7.38 -28.50
CA LEU A 43 -22.25 7.50 -27.32
C LEU A 43 -23.07 7.57 -26.03
N ASN A 44 -24.15 8.35 -25.99
CA ASN A 44 -25.05 8.43 -24.85
C ASN A 44 -25.67 7.06 -24.55
N LYS A 45 -26.09 6.32 -25.59
CA LYS A 45 -26.61 4.96 -25.41
C LYS A 45 -25.56 4.01 -24.83
N MET A 46 -24.32 4.07 -25.33
CA MET A 46 -23.21 3.28 -24.79
C MET A 46 -22.87 3.67 -23.34
N GLU A 47 -22.96 4.96 -22.99
CA GLU A 47 -22.75 5.45 -21.63
C GLU A 47 -23.83 4.93 -20.67
N GLU A 48 -25.11 4.95 -21.07
CA GLU A 48 -26.21 4.39 -20.27
C GLU A 48 -26.08 2.87 -20.11
N GLU A 49 -25.69 2.14 -21.16
CA GLU A 49 -25.40 0.71 -21.11
C GLU A 49 -24.21 0.42 -20.17
N ALA A 50 -23.12 1.19 -20.28
CA ALA A 50 -21.99 1.08 -19.38
C ALA A 50 -22.36 1.42 -17.94
N ASN A 51 -23.14 2.47 -17.68
CA ASN A 51 -23.58 2.83 -16.32
C ASN A 51 -24.54 1.81 -15.71
N THR A 52 -25.30 1.08 -16.53
CA THR A 52 -26.17 0.00 -16.04
C THR A 52 -25.40 -1.30 -15.76
N GLU A 53 -24.36 -1.61 -16.52
CA GLU A 53 -23.41 -2.71 -16.24
C GLU A 53 -22.43 -2.39 -15.10
N VAL A 54 -22.01 -1.12 -14.96
CA VAL A 54 -21.18 -0.59 -13.88
C VAL A 54 -22.01 -0.32 -12.61
N LYS A 55 -23.23 -0.87 -12.49
CA LYS A 55 -23.74 -1.17 -11.15
C LYS A 55 -22.75 -2.14 -10.53
N GLN A 56 -22.00 -1.63 -9.56
CA GLN A 56 -20.80 -2.16 -8.92
C GLN A 56 -21.05 -3.01 -7.65
N PRO A 57 -22.20 -3.71 -7.42
CA PRO A 57 -22.39 -4.36 -6.14
C PRO A 57 -21.42 -5.54 -5.95
N ALA A 58 -20.87 -6.14 -7.01
CA ALA A 58 -19.91 -7.22 -6.86
C ALA A 58 -18.55 -6.74 -6.31
N ILE A 59 -17.99 -5.66 -6.86
CA ILE A 59 -16.69 -5.11 -6.46
C ILE A 59 -16.77 -4.48 -5.07
N GLU A 60 -17.84 -3.75 -4.76
CA GLU A 60 -18.06 -3.18 -3.42
C GLU A 60 -18.22 -4.29 -2.37
N ARG A 61 -18.98 -5.35 -2.66
CA ARG A 61 -19.16 -6.50 -1.74
C ARG A 61 -17.85 -7.26 -1.53
N GLU A 62 -17.02 -7.43 -2.55
CA GLU A 62 -15.71 -8.08 -2.43
C GLU A 62 -14.74 -7.25 -1.59
N SER A 63 -14.71 -5.93 -1.79
CA SER A 63 -13.92 -5.00 -0.98
C SER A 63 -14.34 -5.02 0.50
N ASP A 64 -15.65 -5.00 0.77
CA ASP A 64 -16.19 -5.11 2.14
C ASP A 64 -15.86 -6.45 2.80
N GLN A 65 -15.94 -7.55 2.05
CA GLN A 65 -15.56 -8.87 2.55
C GLN A 65 -14.07 -8.93 2.87
N LEU A 66 -13.23 -8.35 2.03
CA LEU A 66 -11.79 -8.26 2.27
C LEU A 66 -11.50 -7.41 3.52
N GLY A 67 -12.16 -6.26 3.65
CA GLY A 67 -12.07 -5.39 4.83
C GLY A 67 -12.43 -6.13 6.12
N LYS A 68 -13.52 -6.91 6.10
CA LYS A 68 -13.94 -7.77 7.23
C LYS A 68 -12.90 -8.85 7.56
N LYS A 69 -12.29 -9.49 6.55
CA LYS A 69 -11.23 -10.48 6.76
C LYS A 69 -9.98 -9.86 7.38
N ILE A 70 -9.56 -8.69 6.90
CA ILE A 70 -8.42 -7.94 7.46
C ILE A 70 -8.70 -7.57 8.92
N LEU A 71 -9.90 -7.10 9.24
CA LEU A 71 -10.27 -6.75 10.61
C LEU A 71 -10.23 -7.98 11.54
N LYS A 72 -10.80 -9.11 11.10
CA LYS A 72 -10.73 -10.37 11.85
C LYS A 72 -9.29 -10.81 12.11
N LEU A 73 -8.42 -10.73 11.10
CA LEU A 73 -7.00 -11.06 11.23
C LEU A 73 -6.29 -10.14 12.22
N LYS A 74 -6.56 -8.83 12.18
CA LYS A 74 -6.01 -7.85 13.13
C LYS A 74 -6.43 -8.14 14.56
N THR A 75 -7.70 -8.48 14.79
CA THR A 75 -8.21 -8.86 16.12
C THR A 75 -7.53 -10.12 16.62
N HIS A 76 -7.51 -11.18 15.80
CA HIS A 76 -6.88 -12.44 16.17
C HIS A 76 -5.40 -12.28 16.51
N ARG A 77 -4.66 -11.48 15.73
CA ARG A 77 -3.27 -11.14 16.02
C ARG A 77 -3.09 -10.46 17.38
N LYS A 78 -3.96 -9.50 17.72
CA LYS A 78 -3.90 -8.80 19.02
C LYS A 78 -4.17 -9.75 20.18
N GLU A 79 -5.16 -10.63 20.04
CA GLU A 79 -5.49 -11.63 21.04
C GLU A 79 -4.34 -12.62 21.25
N LEU A 80 -3.71 -13.08 20.17
CA LEU A 80 -2.56 -13.97 20.22
C LEU A 80 -1.35 -13.32 20.92
N LEU A 81 -1.02 -12.07 20.57
CA LEU A 81 0.07 -11.34 21.21
C LEU A 81 -0.20 -11.06 22.69
N ARG A 82 -1.47 -10.78 23.05
CA ARG A 82 -1.88 -10.63 24.44
C ARG A 82 -1.70 -11.94 25.21
N ALA A 83 -2.22 -13.05 24.70
CA ALA A 83 -2.08 -14.36 25.33
C ALA A 83 -0.61 -14.78 25.48
N LEU A 84 0.24 -14.48 24.49
CA LEU A 84 1.69 -14.68 24.60
C LEU A 84 2.29 -13.82 25.70
N GLY A 85 1.92 -12.54 25.79
CA GLY A 85 2.36 -11.65 26.84
C GLY A 85 1.98 -12.16 28.23
N GLU A 86 0.72 -12.56 28.42
CA GLU A 86 0.21 -13.15 29.66
C GLU A 86 0.97 -14.44 30.04
N PHE A 87 1.21 -15.33 29.06
CA PHE A 87 2.00 -16.56 29.26
C PHE A 87 3.44 -16.26 29.68
N LEU A 88 4.08 -15.25 29.07
CA LEU A 88 5.45 -14.86 29.41
C LEU A 88 5.52 -14.23 30.80
N ASP A 89 4.56 -13.38 31.15
CA ASP A 89 4.50 -12.74 32.47
C ASP A 89 4.29 -13.79 33.59
N GLU A 90 3.53 -14.86 33.32
CA GLU A 90 3.29 -15.95 34.28
C GLU A 90 4.48 -16.91 34.45
N HIS A 91 5.19 -17.25 33.36
CA HIS A 91 6.22 -18.30 33.38
C HIS A 91 7.67 -17.79 33.36
N PHE A 92 7.90 -16.53 32.97
CA PHE A 92 9.23 -15.94 32.82
C PHE A 92 9.31 -14.61 33.58
N PRO A 93 9.48 -14.65 34.92
CA PRO A 93 9.54 -13.45 35.74
C PRO A 93 10.74 -12.57 35.36
N HIS A 94 10.69 -11.30 35.79
CA HIS A 94 11.76 -10.35 35.52
C HIS A 94 13.13 -10.87 36.01
N PRO A 95 14.22 -10.70 35.23
CA PRO A 95 15.54 -11.14 35.64
C PRO A 95 15.94 -10.53 36.98
N GLN A 96 16.06 -11.35 38.03
CA GLN A 96 16.71 -10.91 39.26
C GLN A 96 18.23 -10.99 39.05
N GLU A 97 18.93 -9.94 39.45
CA GLU A 97 20.40 -9.76 39.35
C GLU A 97 21.24 -10.78 40.17
N GLY A 98 20.72 -11.97 40.50
CA GLY A 98 21.12 -12.68 41.71
C GLY A 98 21.14 -14.20 41.67
N GLU A 99 21.82 -14.84 40.71
CA GLU A 99 22.40 -16.18 40.93
C GLU A 99 23.91 -16.21 40.58
N LYS A 100 24.70 -15.62 41.48
CA LYS A 100 26.10 -15.97 41.83
C LYS A 100 27.07 -16.29 40.67
N THR A 101 27.67 -15.23 40.11
CA THR A 101 29.11 -15.21 39.86
C THR A 101 29.77 -14.27 40.86
N LYS A 102 30.27 -14.83 41.98
CA LYS A 102 31.25 -14.15 42.82
C LYS A 102 32.52 -13.98 41.97
N ASN A 103 32.67 -12.89 41.23
CA ASN A 103 33.98 -12.39 40.80
C ASN A 103 33.88 -10.92 40.38
N LYS A 104 34.50 -10.07 41.22
CA LYS A 104 34.89 -8.67 41.01
C LYS A 104 33.79 -7.69 40.58
N LYS A 105 33.11 -7.11 41.59
CA LYS A 105 32.51 -5.77 41.46
C LYS A 105 33.63 -4.73 41.53
N SER A 106 33.96 -4.09 40.41
CA SER A 106 34.46 -2.71 40.41
C SER A 106 33.31 -1.78 40.80
N PRO A 107 33.54 -0.72 41.60
CA PRO A 107 32.47 0.13 42.10
C PRO A 107 32.30 1.34 41.19
N GLU A 108 31.75 1.21 39.98
CA GLU A 108 31.51 2.39 39.14
C GLU A 108 30.50 2.26 37.99
N ASP A 109 29.96 1.07 37.66
CA ASP A 109 28.95 0.96 36.60
C ASP A 109 27.53 1.18 37.13
N PRO A 110 26.70 2.01 36.46
CA PRO A 110 25.28 2.09 36.76
C PRO A 110 24.66 0.71 36.55
N ALA A 111 23.90 0.21 37.52
CA ALA A 111 23.16 -1.04 37.37
C ALA A 111 22.22 -0.90 36.17
N VAL A 112 22.57 -1.52 35.04
CA VAL A 112 21.74 -1.53 33.84
C VAL A 112 20.51 -2.37 34.16
N GLU A 113 19.32 -1.77 34.02
CA GLU A 113 18.06 -2.45 34.26
C GLU A 113 17.86 -3.54 33.19
N LEU A 114 17.77 -4.79 33.64
CA LEU A 114 17.61 -5.93 32.74
C LEU A 114 16.19 -5.96 32.18
N ILE A 115 16.04 -6.24 30.89
CA ILE A 115 14.73 -6.36 30.27
C ILE A 115 14.18 -7.79 30.35
N THR A 116 12.85 -7.89 30.39
CA THR A 116 12.11 -9.16 30.41
C THR A 116 12.17 -9.87 29.06
N LEU A 117 11.91 -11.18 29.05
CA LEU A 117 11.82 -11.95 27.81
C LEU A 117 10.73 -11.40 26.86
N LYS A 118 9.64 -10.90 27.44
CA LYS A 118 8.54 -10.25 26.71
C LYS A 118 9.02 -9.01 25.95
N GLU A 119 9.78 -8.14 26.59
CA GLU A 119 10.34 -6.94 25.96
C GLU A 119 11.34 -7.29 24.86
N ILE A 120 12.22 -8.28 25.10
CA ILE A 120 13.14 -8.79 24.08
C ILE A 120 12.37 -9.27 22.83
N LEU A 121 11.34 -10.09 23.02
CA LEU A 121 10.51 -10.59 21.92
C LEU A 121 9.75 -9.46 21.22
N GLU A 122 9.24 -8.48 21.97
CA GLU A 122 8.57 -7.32 21.41
C GLU A 122 9.50 -6.49 20.51
N ILE A 123 10.74 -6.26 20.94
CA ILE A 123 11.77 -5.57 20.14
C ILE A 123 12.04 -6.34 18.83
N LEU A 124 12.26 -7.66 18.91
CA LEU A 124 12.54 -8.49 17.74
C LEU A 124 11.36 -8.53 16.77
N ILE A 125 10.15 -8.71 17.28
CA ILE A 125 8.92 -8.76 16.48
C ILE A 125 8.71 -7.41 15.79
N ASN A 126 8.80 -6.30 16.53
CA ASN A 126 8.65 -4.96 16.00
C ASN A 126 9.71 -4.64 14.95
N LYS A 127 10.98 -5.03 15.15
CA LYS A 127 12.05 -4.87 14.16
C LYS A 127 11.73 -5.63 12.88
N LEU A 128 11.26 -6.88 13.00
CA LEU A 128 10.88 -7.69 11.83
C LEU A 128 9.72 -7.08 11.03
N ILE A 129 8.72 -6.53 11.71
CA ILE A 129 7.52 -5.97 11.06
C ILE A 129 7.78 -4.60 10.44
N ASN A 130 8.47 -3.73 11.18
CA ASN A 130 8.64 -2.33 10.78
C ASN A 130 9.82 -2.15 9.81
N THR A 131 10.88 -2.95 9.95
CA THR A 131 12.10 -2.86 9.14
C THR A 131 12.52 -4.24 8.64
N PRO A 132 11.75 -4.88 7.72
CA PRO A 132 12.04 -6.23 7.26
C PRO A 132 13.37 -6.37 6.51
N HIS A 133 13.87 -5.29 5.91
CA HIS A 133 15.15 -5.25 5.18
C HIS A 133 16.38 -5.26 6.12
N GLU A 134 16.20 -4.90 7.39
CA GLU A 134 17.25 -4.89 8.40
C GLU A 134 16.69 -5.53 9.68
N PRO A 135 16.57 -6.87 9.72
CA PRO A 135 15.85 -7.55 10.80
C PRO A 135 16.68 -7.74 12.08
N TYR A 136 17.92 -7.25 12.11
CA TYR A 136 18.85 -7.47 13.22
C TYR A 136 18.75 -6.39 14.29
N VAL A 137 18.90 -6.82 15.54
CA VAL A 137 18.90 -6.02 16.76
C VAL A 137 20.22 -6.24 17.47
N THR A 138 20.83 -5.16 17.96
CA THR A 138 22.06 -5.21 18.76
C THR A 138 21.72 -5.65 20.19
N ILE A 139 22.48 -6.62 20.70
CA ILE A 139 22.40 -7.11 22.07
C ILE A 139 23.28 -6.20 22.92
N ASP A 140 22.65 -5.39 23.77
CA ASP A 140 23.33 -4.56 24.77
C ASP A 140 23.30 -5.20 26.16
N GLU A 141 23.81 -4.48 27.16
CA GLU A 141 23.93 -4.94 28.55
C GLU A 141 22.58 -5.16 29.26
N SER A 142 21.47 -4.64 28.72
CA SER A 142 20.12 -4.86 29.28
C SER A 142 19.57 -6.25 28.96
N PHE A 143 20.11 -6.93 27.95
CA PHE A 143 19.62 -8.25 27.53
C PHE A 143 20.16 -9.33 28.46
N TRP A 144 19.26 -9.98 29.20
CA TRP A 144 19.65 -11.05 30.11
C TRP A 144 20.18 -12.28 29.34
N PRO A 145 21.44 -12.71 29.53
CA PRO A 145 22.04 -13.78 28.73
C PRO A 145 21.26 -15.11 28.71
N PRO A 146 20.64 -15.58 29.82
CA PRO A 146 19.81 -16.79 29.79
C PRO A 146 18.63 -16.71 28.81
N TYR A 147 18.00 -15.55 28.67
CA TYR A 147 16.92 -15.35 27.70
C TYR A 147 17.42 -15.33 26.27
N ILE A 148 18.59 -14.72 26.02
CA ILE A 148 19.23 -14.80 24.70
C ILE A 148 19.53 -16.26 24.33
N GLU A 149 20.17 -17.01 25.24
CA GLU A 149 20.52 -18.40 24.99
C GLU A 149 19.29 -19.30 24.81
N LEU A 150 18.21 -19.06 25.54
CA LEU A 150 16.92 -19.73 25.33
C LEU A 150 16.44 -19.52 23.88
N LEU A 151 16.38 -18.28 23.43
CA LEU A 151 15.89 -17.93 22.09
C LEU A 151 16.75 -18.55 20.99
N LEU A 152 18.07 -18.55 21.16
CA LEU A 152 19.00 -19.14 20.20
C LEU A 152 18.92 -20.67 20.18
N ARG A 153 18.88 -21.31 21.35
CA ARG A 153 18.90 -22.78 21.49
C ARG A 153 17.63 -23.43 20.93
N TYR A 154 16.49 -22.78 21.09
CA TYR A 154 15.21 -23.28 20.55
C TYR A 154 14.92 -22.80 19.13
N GLY A 155 15.87 -22.12 18.47
CA GLY A 155 15.68 -21.65 17.09
C GLY A 155 14.57 -20.60 16.95
N ILE A 156 14.34 -19.81 18.00
CA ILE A 156 13.39 -18.69 17.96
C ILE A 156 14.11 -17.46 17.37
N ALA A 157 15.38 -17.29 17.69
CA ALA A 157 16.25 -16.25 17.16
C ALA A 157 17.54 -16.84 16.54
N LEU A 158 18.18 -16.06 15.67
CA LEU A 158 19.44 -16.39 15.01
C LEU A 158 20.43 -15.23 15.18
N ARG A 159 21.70 -15.54 15.44
CA ARG A 159 22.78 -14.53 15.45
C ARG A 159 23.15 -14.11 14.02
N HIS A 160 23.71 -12.91 13.89
CA HIS A 160 24.29 -12.46 12.62
C HIS A 160 25.53 -13.33 12.29
N PRO A 161 25.72 -13.75 11.03
CA PRO A 161 26.84 -14.62 10.65
C PRO A 161 28.22 -13.98 10.85
N GLU A 162 28.29 -12.66 10.76
CA GLU A 162 29.55 -11.90 10.86
C GLU A 162 29.66 -11.12 12.18
N ASP A 163 28.55 -10.89 12.89
CA ASP A 163 28.53 -10.08 14.12
C ASP A 163 27.81 -10.83 15.25
N PRO A 164 28.54 -11.39 16.24
CA PRO A 164 27.93 -12.12 17.32
C PRO A 164 27.11 -11.22 18.26
N THR A 165 27.26 -9.90 18.22
CA THR A 165 26.49 -8.96 19.05
C THR A 165 25.10 -8.67 18.49
N MET A 166 24.79 -9.15 17.29
CA MET A 166 23.51 -8.92 16.64
C MET A 166 22.68 -10.20 16.56
N MET A 167 21.38 -10.09 16.74
CA MET A 167 20.43 -11.19 16.56
C MET A 167 19.14 -10.75 15.88
N ARG A 168 18.46 -11.70 15.24
CA ARG A 168 17.16 -11.48 14.59
C ARG A 168 16.20 -12.62 14.90
N LEU A 169 14.91 -12.36 14.76
CA LEU A 169 13.90 -13.42 14.84
C LEU A 169 14.04 -14.39 13.65
N GLN A 170 13.78 -15.67 13.90
CA GLN A 170 13.66 -16.66 12.84
C GLN A 170 12.43 -16.35 11.97
N ALA A 171 12.55 -16.52 10.66
CA ALA A 171 11.43 -16.36 9.75
C ALA A 171 10.55 -17.62 9.80
N PHE A 172 9.28 -17.45 10.16
CA PHE A 172 8.28 -18.53 10.25
C PHE A 172 7.36 -18.62 9.04
N HIS A 173 7.65 -17.88 7.96
CA HIS A 173 6.88 -17.97 6.73
C HIS A 173 7.31 -19.23 5.94
N THR A 174 6.43 -20.21 5.88
CA THR A 174 6.48 -21.34 4.93
C THR A 174 5.15 -21.43 4.23
#